data_AF-A0A3D4YKK4-F1
#
_entry.id   AF-A0A3D4YKK4-F1
#
_cell.length_a   1.000
_cell.length_b   1.000
_cell.length_c   1.000
_cell.angle_alpha   90.00
_cell.angle_beta   90.00
_cell.angle_gamma   90.00
#
_symmetry.space_group_name_H-M   'P 1'
#
loop_
_entity.id
_entity.type
_entity.pdbx_description
1 polymer ?
#
loop_
_entity_poly.entity_id
_entity_poly.type
_entity_poly.pdbx_seq_one_letter_code
_entity_poly.pdbx_strand_id
1 'polypeptide(L)'
;MPDALASIAEETAQSRSYDDALSRCRVVLAALFGEPRGRPFDVKFWDGSIDRGSNPRAAFTLVFNRPASLRRMLLPPNELTIVESYISGDTEIEGSMEAASNLAEMIGDRLRSPLAVARLVGLVLRLPGTADDDLADARFPERAKKLGPRHTP
;
A
#
# COMPACT_ATOMS: atom_id res chain seq x y z
N MET A 1 -30.53 24.76 5.91
CA MET A 1 -29.06 24.82 5.99
C MET A 1 -28.48 24.01 7.18
N PRO A 2 -28.74 22.69 7.35
CA PRO A 2 -27.98 21.83 8.27
C PRO A 2 -26.88 20.97 7.58
N ASP A 3 -26.88 20.84 6.25
CA ASP A 3 -25.98 19.93 5.51
C ASP A 3 -24.49 20.31 5.56
N ALA A 4 -24.15 21.59 5.68
CA ALA A 4 -22.75 22.03 5.61
C ALA A 4 -21.92 21.57 6.82
N LEU A 5 -22.52 21.47 8.01
CA LEU A 5 -21.82 21.03 9.22
C LEU A 5 -21.61 19.51 9.25
N ALA A 6 -22.57 18.74 8.72
CA ALA A 6 -22.43 17.29 8.56
C ALA A 6 -21.33 16.93 7.55
N SER A 7 -21.28 17.63 6.41
CA SER A 7 -20.23 17.44 5.39
C SER A 7 -18.82 17.72 5.92
N ILE A 8 -18.64 18.77 6.73
CA ILE A 8 -17.33 19.09 7.34
C ILE A 8 -16.93 18.04 8.37
N ALA A 9 -17.87 17.56 9.19
CA ALA A 9 -17.61 16.52 10.18
C ALA A 9 -17.19 15.19 9.52
N GLU A 10 -17.85 14.80 8.42
CA GLU A 10 -17.49 13.61 7.65
C GLU A 10 -16.11 13.76 6.98
N GLU A 11 -15.81 14.92 6.38
CA GLU A 11 -14.52 15.17 5.72
C GLU A 11 -13.35 15.13 6.72
N THR A 12 -13.52 15.72 7.91
CA THR A 12 -12.49 15.70 8.97
C THR A 12 -12.26 14.32 9.58
N ALA A 13 -13.31 13.51 9.75
CA ALA A 13 -13.20 12.13 10.21
C ALA A 13 -12.48 11.24 9.17
N GLN A 14 -12.80 11.44 7.89
CA GLN A 14 -12.19 10.70 6.80
C GLN A 14 -10.69 11.03 6.65
N SER A 15 -10.30 12.30 6.74
CA SER A 15 -8.88 12.70 6.74
C SER A 15 -8.10 12.05 7.88
N ARG A 16 -8.65 12.01 9.10
CA ARG A 16 -7.99 11.37 10.25
C ARG A 16 -7.81 9.87 10.05
N SER A 17 -8.82 9.19 9.50
CA SER A 17 -8.73 7.76 9.17
C SER A 17 -7.65 7.48 8.13
N TYR A 18 -7.53 8.33 7.09
CA TYR A 18 -6.47 8.25 6.10
C TYR A 18 -5.07 8.45 6.69
N ASP A 19 -4.90 9.44 7.57
CA ASP A 19 -3.63 9.69 8.26
C ASP A 19 -3.22 8.50 9.14
N ASP A 20 -4.17 7.90 9.85
CA ASP A 20 -3.95 6.71 10.67
C ASP A 20 -3.58 5.50 9.79
N ALA A 21 -4.29 5.28 8.69
CA ALA A 21 -3.99 4.22 7.72
C ALA A 21 -2.59 4.38 7.11
N LEU A 22 -2.24 5.60 6.71
CA LEU A 22 -0.94 5.93 6.14
C LEU A 22 0.18 5.68 7.15
N SER A 23 -0.01 6.13 8.39
CA SER A 23 0.93 5.92 9.49
C SER A 23 1.15 4.43 9.77
N ARG A 24 0.08 3.63 9.81
CA ARG A 24 0.16 2.17 10.00
C ARG A 24 0.86 1.48 8.82
N CYS A 25 0.57 1.90 7.59
CA CYS A 25 1.23 1.39 6.39
C CYS A 25 2.75 1.64 6.42
N ARG A 26 3.17 2.86 6.77
CA ARG A 26 4.59 3.21 6.95
C ARG A 26 5.28 2.34 7.99
N VAL A 27 4.63 2.03 9.12
CA VAL A 27 5.17 1.15 10.16
C VAL A 27 5.40 -0.27 9.63
N VAL A 28 4.48 -0.81 8.83
CA VAL A 28 4.65 -2.13 8.21
C VAL A 28 5.79 -2.10 7.18
N LEU A 29 5.87 -1.07 6.35
CA LEU A 29 6.96 -0.90 5.37
C LEU A 29 8.32 -0.77 6.05
N ALA A 30 8.41 -0.05 7.16
CA ALA A 30 9.63 0.08 7.94
C ALA A 30 10.06 -1.27 8.55
N ALA A 31 9.10 -2.12 8.95
CA ALA A 31 9.39 -3.46 9.43
C ALA A 31 9.91 -4.40 8.32
N LEU A 32 9.36 -4.29 7.10
CA LEU A 32 9.74 -5.11 5.94
C LEU A 32 11.06 -4.67 5.30
N PHE A 33 11.22 -3.37 5.05
CA PHE A 33 12.26 -2.82 4.19
C PHE A 33 13.16 -1.79 4.89
N GLY A 34 12.85 -1.43 6.14
CA GLY A 34 13.50 -0.34 6.86
C GLY A 34 12.91 1.04 6.57
N GLU A 35 13.38 2.02 7.34
CA GLU A 35 12.98 3.43 7.22
C GLU A 35 13.21 3.97 5.79
N PRO A 36 12.47 5.00 5.35
CA PRO A 36 12.57 5.53 3.99
C PRO A 36 13.99 5.79 3.50
N ARG A 37 14.81 6.46 4.30
CA ARG A 37 16.21 6.77 3.95
C ARG A 37 17.14 5.55 3.96
N GLY A 38 16.69 4.40 4.40
CA GLY A 38 17.46 3.15 4.45
C GLY A 38 17.20 2.19 3.29
N ARG A 39 16.20 2.46 2.43
CA ARG A 39 15.83 1.62 1.28
C ARG A 39 16.15 2.29 -0.05
N PRO A 40 16.51 1.54 -1.11
CA PRO A 40 16.96 2.11 -2.39
C PRO A 40 15.82 2.52 -3.35
N PHE A 41 14.57 2.51 -2.88
CA PHE A 41 13.38 2.77 -3.68
C PHE A 41 12.40 3.72 -2.99
N ASP A 42 11.59 4.39 -3.79
CA ASP A 42 10.53 5.29 -3.30
C ASP A 42 9.24 4.49 -3.03
N VAL A 43 8.39 4.99 -2.14
CA VAL A 43 7.03 4.45 -1.94
C VAL A 43 6.02 5.57 -2.14
N LYS A 44 5.03 5.35 -3.01
CA LYS A 44 3.91 6.27 -3.25
C LYS A 44 2.63 5.69 -2.68
N PHE A 45 1.86 6.50 -1.98
CA PHE A 45 0.62 6.08 -1.34
C PHE A 45 -0.61 6.63 -2.07
N TRP A 46 -1.78 6.13 -1.68
CA TRP A 46 -3.08 6.44 -2.27
C TRP A 46 -3.50 7.90 -2.12
N ASP A 47 -2.92 8.62 -1.16
CA ASP A 47 -3.11 10.06 -0.95
C ASP A 47 -2.19 10.91 -1.84
N GLY A 48 -1.31 10.26 -2.63
CA GLY A 48 -0.32 10.91 -3.48
C GLY A 48 0.99 11.26 -2.77
N SER A 49 1.09 11.05 -1.45
CA SER A 49 2.33 11.26 -0.72
C SER A 49 3.40 10.26 -1.16
N ILE A 50 4.68 10.68 -1.08
CA ILE A 50 5.82 9.86 -1.48
C ILE A 50 6.86 9.84 -0.37
N ASP A 51 7.14 8.66 0.15
CA ASP A 51 8.29 8.42 1.01
C ASP A 51 9.51 8.15 0.14
N ARG A 52 10.43 9.12 0.10
CA ARG A 52 11.65 9.03 -0.71
C ARG A 52 12.69 8.10 -0.09
N GLY A 53 13.23 7.23 -0.94
CA GLY A 53 14.32 6.31 -0.64
C GLY A 53 15.65 7.02 -0.35
N SER A 54 16.70 6.24 -0.17
CA SER A 54 18.07 6.74 0.00
C SER A 54 18.65 7.39 -1.26
N ASN A 55 18.13 7.04 -2.43
CA ASN A 55 18.61 7.52 -3.72
C ASN A 55 17.67 8.59 -4.29
N PRO A 56 18.16 9.81 -4.62
CA PRO A 56 17.37 10.84 -5.30
C PRO A 56 16.78 10.41 -6.65
N ARG A 57 17.35 9.38 -7.29
CA ARG A 57 16.84 8.74 -8.49
C ARG A 57 16.65 7.24 -8.22
N ALA A 58 15.66 6.93 -7.40
CA ALA A 58 15.23 5.55 -7.17
C ALA A 58 14.99 4.82 -8.49
N ALA A 59 15.46 3.57 -8.60
CA ALA A 59 15.29 2.76 -9.81
C ALA A 59 13.83 2.36 -10.05
N PHE A 60 13.04 2.30 -8.98
CA PHE A 60 11.60 2.08 -9.03
C PHE A 60 10.89 2.74 -7.85
N THR A 61 9.57 2.85 -7.96
CA THR A 61 8.65 3.26 -6.89
C THR A 61 7.62 2.16 -6.67
N LEU A 62 7.46 1.73 -5.42
CA LEU A 62 6.35 0.86 -5.02
C LEU A 62 5.11 1.71 -4.75
N VAL A 63 4.02 1.44 -5.44
CA VAL A 63 2.80 2.27 -5.38
C VAL A 63 1.67 1.50 -4.72
N PHE A 64 1.05 2.09 -3.71
CA PHE A 64 -0.17 1.57 -3.08
C PHE A 64 -1.36 2.45 -3.48
N ASN A 65 -2.28 1.90 -4.26
CA ASN A 65 -3.42 2.65 -4.78
C ASN A 65 -4.59 2.74 -3.79
N ARG A 66 -4.62 1.93 -2.74
CA ARG A 66 -5.66 1.95 -1.69
C ARG A 66 -5.05 1.76 -0.30
N PRO A 67 -5.72 2.26 0.76
CA PRO A 67 -5.32 2.00 2.15
C PRO A 67 -5.13 0.52 2.48
N ALA A 68 -6.01 -0.33 1.95
CA ALA A 68 -5.99 -1.77 2.15
C ALA A 68 -4.92 -2.54 1.34
N SER A 69 -4.25 -1.89 0.38
CA SER A 69 -3.39 -2.58 -0.60
C SER A 69 -2.30 -3.42 0.06
N LEU A 70 -1.60 -2.87 1.05
CA LEU A 70 -0.52 -3.56 1.73
C LEU A 70 -1.02 -4.75 2.56
N ARG A 71 -2.22 -4.65 3.15
CA ARG A 71 -2.84 -5.76 3.88
C ARG A 71 -3.17 -6.92 2.93
N ARG A 72 -3.85 -6.61 1.83
CA ARG A 72 -4.26 -7.59 0.81
C ARG A 72 -3.07 -8.26 0.13
N MET A 73 -1.98 -7.51 -0.06
CA MET A 73 -0.72 -8.04 -0.60
C MET A 73 -0.05 -9.04 0.35
N LEU A 74 -0.26 -8.94 1.67
CA LEU A 74 0.46 -9.71 2.68
C LEU A 74 -0.39 -10.76 3.42
N LEU A 75 -1.71 -10.80 3.21
CA LEU A 75 -2.63 -11.70 3.91
C LEU A 75 -3.57 -12.46 2.95
N PRO A 76 -3.60 -13.81 3.02
CA PRO A 76 -2.63 -14.68 3.70
C PRO A 76 -1.18 -14.48 3.17
N PRO A 77 -0.14 -14.78 3.97
CA PRO A 77 1.26 -14.53 3.61
C PRO A 77 1.77 -15.59 2.63
N ASN A 78 1.45 -15.43 1.35
CA ASN A 78 1.90 -16.29 0.26
C ASN A 78 2.17 -15.47 -1.00
N GLU A 79 2.78 -16.09 -2.01
CA GLU A 79 3.14 -15.40 -3.26
C GLU A 79 1.90 -15.02 -4.10
N LEU A 80 0.81 -15.78 -3.98
CA LEU A 80 -0.40 -15.56 -4.75
C LEU A 80 -1.04 -14.21 -4.39
N THR A 81 -1.14 -13.86 -3.12
CA THR A 81 -1.74 -12.58 -2.68
C THR A 81 -0.92 -11.37 -3.11
N ILE A 82 0.40 -11.52 -3.21
CA ILE A 82 1.29 -10.48 -3.75
C ILE A 82 0.97 -10.26 -5.24
N VAL A 83 0.89 -11.35 -6.02
CA VAL A 83 0.59 -11.28 -7.45
C VAL A 83 -0.83 -10.78 -7.71
N GLU A 84 -1.82 -11.24 -6.95
CA GLU A 84 -3.21 -10.78 -7.04
C GLU A 84 -3.34 -9.29 -6.73
N SER A 85 -2.60 -8.78 -5.73
CA SER A 85 -2.56 -7.35 -5.41
C SER A 85 -2.00 -6.53 -6.59
N TYR A 86 -1.02 -7.08 -7.32
CA TYR A 86 -0.49 -6.44 -8.52
C TYR A 86 -1.48 -6.48 -9.70
N ILE A 87 -2.09 -7.63 -9.97
CA ILE A 87 -3.05 -7.82 -11.08
C ILE A 87 -4.33 -6.99 -10.86
N SER A 88 -4.82 -6.91 -9.62
CA SER A 88 -6.00 -6.11 -9.25
C SER A 88 -5.74 -4.60 -9.27
N GLY A 89 -4.48 -4.18 -9.42
CA GLY A 89 -4.09 -2.77 -9.37
C GLY A 89 -4.16 -2.17 -7.97
N ASP A 90 -4.14 -3.00 -6.92
CA ASP A 90 -4.03 -2.54 -5.54
C ASP A 90 -2.60 -2.04 -5.27
N THR A 91 -1.62 -2.75 -5.81
CA THR A 91 -0.20 -2.41 -5.71
C THR A 91 0.42 -2.36 -7.11
N GLU A 92 1.33 -1.43 -7.36
CA GLU A 92 2.03 -1.31 -8.64
C GLU A 92 3.52 -1.03 -8.43
N ILE A 93 4.31 -1.29 -9.49
CA ILE A 93 5.73 -0.92 -9.55
C ILE A 93 5.89 0.04 -10.73
N GLU A 94 6.31 1.26 -10.45
CA GLU A 94 6.69 2.24 -11.45
C GLU A 94 8.23 2.24 -11.61
N GLY A 95 8.74 2.03 -12.83
CA GLY A 95 10.19 1.99 -13.09
C GLY A 95 10.72 0.58 -13.36
N SER A 96 11.93 0.27 -12.87
CA SER A 96 12.62 -0.99 -13.16
C SER A 96 12.04 -2.17 -12.36
N MET A 97 11.37 -3.08 -13.06
CA MET A 97 10.90 -4.36 -12.49
C MET A 97 12.07 -5.27 -12.09
N GLU A 98 13.19 -5.21 -12.84
CA GLU A 98 14.41 -5.94 -12.51
C GLU A 98 14.96 -5.51 -11.14
N ALA A 99 15.03 -4.20 -10.89
CA ALA A 99 15.47 -3.70 -9.58
C ALA A 99 14.50 -4.09 -8.45
N ALA A 100 13.19 -4.15 -8.73
CA ALA A 100 12.18 -4.56 -7.77
C ALA A 100 12.24 -6.06 -7.42
N SER A 101 12.86 -6.90 -8.24
CA SER A 101 13.01 -8.34 -7.94
C SER A 101 13.81 -8.60 -6.65
N ASN A 102 14.63 -7.64 -6.22
CA ASN A 102 15.42 -7.73 -4.97
C ASN A 102 14.59 -7.51 -3.68
N LEU A 103 13.30 -7.16 -3.79
CA LEU A 103 12.44 -6.93 -2.62
C LEU A 103 12.34 -8.16 -1.71
N ALA A 104 12.30 -9.37 -2.28
CA ALA A 104 12.21 -10.61 -1.50
C ALA A 104 13.45 -10.83 -0.61
N GLU A 105 14.64 -10.52 -1.13
CA GLU A 105 15.90 -10.61 -0.38
C GLU A 105 15.92 -9.61 0.80
N MET A 106 15.50 -8.37 0.56
CA MET A 106 15.40 -7.34 1.60
C MET A 106 14.47 -7.76 2.75
N ILE A 107 13.35 -8.41 2.43
CA ILE A 107 12.41 -8.94 3.44
C ILE A 107 13.06 -10.11 4.19
N GLY A 108 13.69 -11.04 3.48
CA GLY A 108 14.37 -12.20 4.06
C GLY A 108 15.44 -11.80 5.09
N ASP A 109 16.17 -10.72 4.82
CA ASP A 109 17.17 -10.17 5.75
C ASP A 109 16.58 -9.64 7.06
N ARG A 110 15.35 -9.15 7.02
CA ARG A 110 14.65 -8.58 8.19
C ARG A 110 13.83 -9.61 8.96
N LEU A 111 13.33 -10.64 8.29
CA LEU A 111 12.43 -11.64 8.86
C LEU A 111 13.13 -12.95 9.26
N ARG A 112 14.38 -12.87 9.71
CA ARG A 112 15.18 -14.04 10.13
C ARG A 112 14.77 -14.68 11.46
N SER A 113 13.85 -14.05 12.21
CA SER A 113 13.42 -14.52 13.53
C SER A 113 11.91 -14.72 13.59
N PRO A 114 11.40 -15.80 14.22
CA PRO A 114 9.96 -16.02 14.43
C PRO A 114 9.27 -14.86 15.15
N LEU A 115 9.97 -14.20 16.07
CA LEU A 115 9.43 -13.04 16.79
C LEU A 115 9.24 -11.84 15.84
N ALA A 116 10.15 -11.63 14.89
CA ALA A 116 10.03 -10.57 13.89
C ALA A 116 8.85 -10.83 12.96
N VAL A 117 8.66 -12.08 12.54
CA VAL A 117 7.49 -12.51 11.76
C VAL A 117 6.20 -12.31 12.53
N ALA A 118 6.11 -12.78 13.78
CA ALA A 118 4.92 -12.61 14.61
C ALA A 118 4.58 -11.13 14.83
N ARG A 119 5.59 -10.29 15.06
CA ARG A 119 5.42 -8.83 15.15
C ARG A 119 4.89 -8.26 13.83
N LEU A 120 5.47 -8.64 12.70
CA LEU A 120 5.00 -8.18 11.39
C LEU A 120 3.55 -8.56 11.15
N VAL A 121 3.17 -9.82 11.40
CA VAL A 121 1.77 -10.27 11.27
C VAL A 121 0.86 -9.42 12.16
N GLY A 122 1.25 -9.16 13.40
CA GLY A 122 0.50 -8.27 14.30
C GLY A 122 0.35 -6.83 13.77
N LEU A 123 1.35 -6.29 13.05
CA LEU A 123 1.26 -4.98 12.41
C LEU A 123 0.35 -5.01 11.18
N VAL A 124 0.48 -6.03 10.33
CA VAL A 124 -0.33 -6.21 9.12
C VAL A 124 -1.81 -6.40 9.47
N LEU A 125 -2.12 -7.14 10.54
CA LEU A 125 -3.49 -7.31 11.02
C LEU A 125 -4.16 -6.01 11.51
N ARG A 126 -3.39 -4.96 11.78
CA ARG A 126 -3.90 -3.63 12.17
C ARG A 126 -4.05 -2.69 10.97
N LEU A 127 -3.60 -3.08 9.78
CA LEU A 127 -3.87 -2.33 8.55
C LEU A 127 -5.37 -2.39 8.21
N PRO A 128 -5.91 -1.34 7.58
CA PRO A 128 -7.28 -1.36 7.05
C PRO A 128 -7.44 -2.40 5.93
N GLY A 129 -8.69 -2.70 5.57
CA GLY A 129 -9.06 -3.69 4.56
C GLY A 129 -9.74 -4.93 5.15
N THR A 130 -10.49 -4.77 6.24
CA THR A 130 -11.58 -5.71 6.55
C THR A 130 -12.76 -5.42 5.63
N ALA A 131 -13.74 -6.34 5.55
CA ALA A 131 -14.88 -6.20 4.64
C ALA A 131 -15.64 -4.86 4.79
N ASP A 132 -15.65 -4.27 5.99
CA ASP A 132 -16.28 -2.98 6.25
C ASP A 132 -15.49 -1.79 5.65
N ASP A 133 -14.16 -1.87 5.61
CA ASP A 133 -13.30 -0.83 5.03
C ASP A 133 -13.40 -0.79 3.50
N ASP A 134 -13.61 -1.96 2.87
CA ASP A 134 -13.64 -2.11 1.41
C ASP A 134 -14.83 -1.40 0.74
N LEU A 135 -15.97 -1.30 1.45
CA LEU A 135 -17.14 -0.57 0.97
C LEU A 135 -16.90 0.95 0.93
N ALA A 136 -16.08 1.46 1.85
CA ALA A 136 -15.67 2.87 1.88
C ALA A 136 -14.56 3.18 0.85
N ASP A 137 -13.73 2.18 0.51
CA ASP A 137 -12.55 2.31 -0.35
C ASP A 137 -12.80 2.10 -1.85
N ALA A 138 -14.06 1.99 -2.31
CA ALA A 138 -14.47 1.68 -3.68
C ALA A 138 -14.07 2.71 -4.77
N ARG A 139 -13.07 3.57 -4.52
CA ARG A 139 -12.41 4.38 -5.56
C ARG A 139 -11.65 3.45 -6.49
N PHE A 140 -12.23 3.23 -7.68
CA PHE A 140 -11.61 2.47 -8.76
C PHE A 140 -10.20 3.01 -9.06
N PRO A 141 -9.17 2.15 -9.12
CA PRO A 141 -7.82 2.58 -9.47
C PRO A 141 -7.83 3.25 -10.85
N GLU A 142 -7.01 4.29 -11.04
CA GLU A 142 -6.95 5.06 -12.30
C GLU A 142 -6.65 4.19 -13.54
N ARG A 143 -5.99 3.04 -13.35
CA ARG A 143 -5.81 2.01 -14.40
C ARG A 143 -7.11 1.28 -14.78
N ALA A 144 -8.00 1.00 -13.82
CA ALA A 144 -9.32 0.42 -14.11
C ALA A 144 -10.22 1.40 -14.84
N LYS A 145 -10.12 2.71 -14.56
CA LYS A 145 -10.82 3.76 -15.35
C LYS A 145 -10.34 3.81 -16.80
N LYS A 146 -9.07 3.49 -17.07
CA LYS A 146 -8.49 3.41 -18.42
C LYS A 146 -8.79 2.10 -19.15
N LEU A 147 -9.37 1.12 -18.46
CA LEU A 147 -9.97 -0.08 -19.06
C LEU A 147 -11.46 0.18 -19.36
N GLY A 148 -11.74 1.19 -20.21
CA GLY A 148 -13.04 1.28 -20.86
C GLY A 148 -13.35 -0.02 -21.60
N PRO A 149 -14.63 -0.38 -21.81
CA PRO A 149 -14.99 -1.65 -22.41
C PRO A 149 -14.27 -1.78 -23.74
N ARG A 150 -13.39 -2.79 -23.87
CA ARG A 150 -12.81 -3.18 -25.15
C ARG A 150 -13.92 -3.86 -25.95
N HIS A 151 -14.85 -3.05 -26.46
CA HIS A 151 -15.66 -3.41 -27.60
C HIS A 151 -14.84 -3.16 -28.84
N THR A 152 -14.57 -4.21 -29.60
CA THR A 152 -14.52 -4.14 -31.07
C THR A 152 -14.62 -5.56 -31.64
N PRO A 153 -15.12 -5.69 -32.87
CA PRO A 153 -16.44 -6.20 -33.23
C PRO A 153 -16.48 -7.68 -33.62
#